data_AF-A0A927W2G6-F1
#
_entry.id   AF-A0A927W2G6-F1
#
_cell.length_a   1.000
_cell.length_b   1.000
_cell.length_c   1.000
_cell.angle_alpha   90.00
_cell.angle_beta   90.00
_cell.angle_gamma   90.00
#
_symmetry.space_group_name_H-M   'P 1'
#
loop_
_entity.id
_entity.type
_entity.pdbx_description
1 polymer ?
#
loop_
_entity_poly.entity_id
_entity_poly.type
_entity_poly.pdbx_seq_one_letter_code
_entity_poly.pdbx_strand_id
1 'polypeptide(L)'
;MKKIILLFLLLILLSACNNAQIDEKKASIFKQYEIALPAGMELPYDLSTMNDGTIYIAGFNKDWTTGTLWKMDNKEWKKIFNFTDSIPVNMEAHKEKEASVFILSENQLLYTLSLIQDNGVIKDFYYVIKDNKATKLSIQLPLLQGNYTNGILIAKRYNSNSFIIEDLTGQLFLIDNQTGKTIQNFTTKNWVNDFAIYNDNLYALTDNGIETLSIKTGVATDPCSSIKYLEKSLITPKSTKSTKFMKQRITIDKDETSKKICTFYIGDEGLKYSTENATKTLLKKKNTFLSDKSAFIYDFERYKNNYYAIALNEKGSHIFHYTNDEL
;
A
#
# COMPACT_ATOMS: atom_id res chain seq x y z
N MET A 1 -29.03 -62.73 -10.73
CA MET A 1 -28.98 -61.42 -11.42
C MET A 1 -29.27 -60.21 -10.52
N LYS A 2 -30.39 -60.14 -9.79
CA LYS A 2 -30.74 -58.96 -8.96
C LYS A 2 -29.69 -58.56 -7.89
N LYS A 3 -28.97 -59.53 -7.31
CA LYS A 3 -27.91 -59.27 -6.31
C LYS A 3 -26.62 -58.69 -6.90
N ILE A 4 -26.33 -58.94 -8.18
CA ILE A 4 -25.11 -58.44 -8.86
C ILE A 4 -25.30 -56.97 -9.27
N ILE A 5 -26.52 -56.60 -9.69
CA ILE A 5 -26.87 -55.22 -10.05
C ILE A 5 -26.79 -54.30 -8.81
N LEU A 6 -27.22 -54.79 -7.64
CA LEU A 6 -27.14 -54.03 -6.39
C LEU A 6 -25.68 -53.78 -5.96
N LEU A 7 -24.79 -54.76 -6.16
CA LEU A 7 -23.37 -54.62 -5.85
C LEU A 7 -22.68 -53.60 -6.77
N PHE A 8 -23.05 -53.60 -8.06
CA PHE A 8 -22.52 -52.66 -9.04
C PHE A 8 -22.98 -51.22 -8.77
N LEU A 9 -24.25 -51.02 -8.38
CA LEU A 9 -24.76 -49.71 -7.97
C LEU A 9 -24.08 -49.18 -6.70
N LEU A 10 -23.79 -50.05 -5.72
CA LEU A 10 -23.06 -49.65 -4.51
C LEU A 10 -21.62 -49.23 -4.80
N LEU A 11 -20.93 -49.93 -5.71
CA LEU A 11 -19.58 -49.59 -6.15
C LEU A 11 -19.53 -48.27 -6.91
N ILE A 12 -20.54 -47.97 -7.75
CA ILE A 12 -20.64 -46.67 -8.45
C ILE A 12 -20.92 -45.53 -7.46
N LEU A 13 -21.78 -45.75 -6.44
CA LEU A 13 -22.04 -44.75 -5.39
C LEU A 13 -20.82 -44.49 -4.50
N LEU A 14 -20.04 -45.53 -4.15
CA LEU A 14 -18.78 -45.38 -3.39
C LEU A 14 -17.69 -44.68 -4.22
N SER A 15 -17.68 -44.89 -5.54
CA SER A 15 -16.76 -44.19 -6.46
C SER A 15 -17.16 -42.71 -6.65
N ALA A 16 -18.45 -42.39 -6.59
CA ALA A 16 -18.98 -41.04 -6.69
C ALA A 16 -18.76 -40.21 -5.41
N CYS A 17 -18.67 -40.85 -4.24
CA CYS A 17 -18.32 -40.17 -2.99
C CYS A 17 -16.82 -39.87 -2.84
N ASN A 18 -15.93 -40.60 -3.54
CA ASN A 18 -14.48 -40.34 -3.48
C ASN A 18 -13.98 -39.28 -4.48
N ASN A 19 -14.81 -38.83 -5.43
CA ASN A 19 -14.44 -37.80 -6.41
C ASN A 19 -15.17 -36.45 -6.21
N ALA A 20 -15.89 -36.27 -5.09
CA ALA A 20 -16.42 -34.98 -4.66
C ALA A 20 -15.46 -34.18 -3.77
N GLN A 21 -14.24 -34.69 -3.54
CA GLN A 21 -13.12 -33.87 -3.08
C GLN A 21 -12.46 -33.22 -4.30
N ILE A 22 -13.24 -32.37 -4.98
CA ILE A 22 -12.71 -31.39 -5.92
C ILE A 22 -11.83 -30.46 -5.08
N ASP A 23 -10.52 -30.71 -5.10
CA ASP A 23 -9.45 -29.73 -5.15
C ASP A 23 -9.72 -28.35 -4.51
N GLU A 24 -10.29 -28.32 -3.31
CA GLU A 24 -10.04 -27.25 -2.35
C GLU A 24 -8.60 -27.45 -1.87
N LYS A 25 -7.65 -27.19 -2.77
CA LYS A 25 -6.28 -26.82 -2.40
C LYS A 25 -6.43 -25.74 -1.36
N LYS A 26 -6.18 -26.13 -0.09
CA LYS A 26 -6.14 -25.30 1.11
C LYS A 26 -5.92 -23.83 0.75
N ALA A 27 -7.02 -23.08 0.64
CA ALA A 27 -6.91 -21.65 0.60
C ALA A 27 -6.35 -21.29 1.97
N SER A 28 -5.08 -20.88 2.04
CA SER A 28 -4.42 -20.49 3.29
C SER A 28 -5.36 -19.57 4.05
N ILE A 29 -5.88 -20.04 5.19
CA ILE A 29 -6.91 -19.33 5.94
C ILE A 29 -6.18 -18.26 6.73
N PHE A 30 -6.06 -17.09 6.14
CA PHE A 30 -5.63 -15.92 6.89
C PHE A 30 -6.60 -15.67 8.05
N LYS A 31 -6.06 -15.40 9.24
CA LYS A 31 -6.84 -14.94 10.38
C LYS A 31 -6.84 -13.42 10.41
N GLN A 32 -8.02 -12.82 10.58
CA GLN A 32 -8.19 -11.37 10.70
C GLN A 32 -8.30 -10.98 12.18
N TYR A 33 -7.55 -9.96 12.59
CA TYR A 33 -7.61 -9.32 13.89
C TYR A 33 -7.80 -7.82 13.71
N GLU A 34 -8.62 -7.20 14.53
CA GLU A 34 -8.71 -5.75 14.58
C GLU A 34 -7.70 -5.20 15.58
N ILE A 35 -6.95 -4.18 15.17
CA ILE A 35 -6.04 -3.43 16.02
C ILE A 35 -6.78 -2.16 16.47
N ALA A 36 -6.91 -1.99 17.79
CA ALA A 36 -7.49 -0.78 18.35
C ALA A 36 -6.67 0.45 17.93
N LEU A 37 -7.35 1.52 17.52
CA LEU A 37 -6.70 2.80 17.21
C LEU A 37 -6.10 3.43 18.47
N PRO A 38 -5.03 4.25 18.35
CA PRO A 38 -4.54 5.05 19.47
C PRO A 38 -5.62 5.96 20.02
N ALA A 39 -5.63 6.16 21.33
CA ALA A 39 -6.57 7.06 21.98
C ALA A 39 -6.50 8.48 21.36
N GLY A 40 -7.64 8.99 20.92
CA GLY A 40 -7.77 10.31 20.30
C GLY A 40 -7.50 10.35 18.78
N MET A 41 -7.21 9.21 18.15
CA MET A 41 -7.24 9.07 16.69
C MET A 41 -8.61 8.57 16.24
N GLU A 42 -9.25 9.33 15.36
CA GLU A 42 -10.50 8.92 14.69
C GLU A 42 -10.26 8.59 13.22
N LEU A 43 -9.22 9.19 12.63
CA LEU A 43 -8.99 9.17 11.19
C LEU A 43 -7.54 8.77 10.90
N PRO A 44 -7.23 7.45 10.90
CA PRO A 44 -5.97 6.96 10.34
C PRO A 44 -5.94 7.26 8.84
N TYR A 45 -4.85 7.81 8.33
CA TYR A 45 -4.70 8.16 6.92
C TYR A 45 -3.75 7.23 6.18
N ASP A 46 -2.64 6.90 6.82
CA ASP A 46 -1.58 6.11 6.21
C ASP A 46 -0.90 5.22 7.25
N LEU A 47 -0.46 4.05 6.80
CA LEU A 47 0.23 3.06 7.62
C LEU A 47 1.50 2.59 6.92
N SER A 48 2.59 2.52 7.69
CA SER A 48 3.88 2.00 7.25
C SER A 48 4.39 0.96 8.22
N THR A 49 5.13 -0.04 7.71
CA THR A 49 5.74 -1.08 8.52
C THR A 49 7.25 -1.14 8.35
N MET A 50 7.96 -1.29 9.47
CA MET A 50 9.40 -1.51 9.48
C MET A 50 9.75 -2.97 9.23
N ASN A 51 11.04 -3.23 8.92
CA ASN A 51 11.55 -4.58 8.74
C ASN A 51 11.57 -5.42 10.03
N ASP A 52 11.41 -4.82 11.21
CA ASP A 52 11.27 -5.52 12.50
C ASP A 52 9.80 -5.80 12.87
N GLY A 53 8.84 -5.34 12.04
CA GLY A 53 7.40 -5.47 12.30
C GLY A 53 6.79 -4.32 13.11
N THR A 54 7.58 -3.32 13.49
CA THR A 54 7.06 -2.06 14.05
C THR A 54 6.10 -1.41 13.06
N ILE A 55 4.93 -0.98 13.54
CA ILE A 55 3.92 -0.29 12.72
C ILE A 55 3.94 1.20 13.07
N TYR A 56 3.86 2.04 12.05
CA TYR A 56 3.64 3.46 12.19
C TYR A 56 2.31 3.83 11.55
N ILE A 57 1.56 4.72 12.21
CA ILE A 57 0.33 5.26 11.65
C ILE A 57 0.31 6.77 11.75
N ALA A 58 -0.03 7.40 10.63
CA ALA A 58 -0.30 8.82 10.52
C ALA A 58 -1.81 9.02 10.51
N GLY A 59 -2.30 10.01 11.26
CA GLY A 59 -3.72 10.32 11.24
C GLY A 59 -4.07 11.57 12.02
N PHE A 60 -5.37 11.86 12.09
CA PHE A 60 -5.90 13.05 12.73
C PHE A 60 -6.85 12.72 13.89
N ASN A 61 -7.03 13.71 14.75
CA ASN A 61 -8.14 13.75 15.70
C ASN A 61 -9.47 14.03 14.97
N LYS A 62 -10.58 13.88 15.70
CA LYS A 62 -11.94 14.12 15.19
C LYS A 62 -12.14 15.46 14.47
N ASP A 63 -11.50 16.51 14.99
CA ASP A 63 -11.66 17.88 14.50
C ASP A 63 -10.65 18.25 13.41
N TRP A 64 -9.79 17.31 13.00
CA TRP A 64 -8.77 17.50 11.97
C TRP A 64 -7.79 18.66 12.25
N THR A 65 -7.61 19.02 13.51
CA THR A 65 -6.74 20.12 13.93
C THR A 65 -5.32 19.64 14.25
N THR A 66 -5.17 18.37 14.63
CA THR A 66 -3.89 17.81 15.04
C THR A 66 -3.57 16.55 14.24
N GLY A 67 -2.53 16.64 13.40
CA GLY A 67 -1.90 15.48 12.77
C GLY A 67 -0.94 14.83 13.76
N THR A 68 -1.08 13.52 13.97
CA THR A 68 -0.22 12.76 14.90
C THR A 68 0.38 11.56 14.20
N LEU A 69 1.67 11.33 14.45
CA LEU A 69 2.35 10.08 14.15
C LEU A 69 2.46 9.21 15.40
N TRP A 70 1.98 7.98 15.30
CA TRP A 70 2.09 6.96 16.33
C TRP A 70 2.96 5.80 15.87
N LYS A 71 3.61 5.15 16.83
CA LYS A 71 4.36 3.90 16.69
C LYS A 71 3.68 2.82 17.51
N MET A 72 3.37 1.66 16.93
CA MET A 72 3.00 0.46 17.68
C MET A 72 4.25 -0.36 17.98
N ASP A 73 4.45 -0.64 19.25
CA ASP A 73 5.55 -1.46 19.76
C ASP A 73 4.97 -2.37 20.84
N ASN A 74 5.09 -3.69 20.65
CA ASN A 74 4.48 -4.71 21.53
C ASN A 74 2.99 -4.50 21.83
N LYS A 75 2.20 -4.17 20.80
CA LYS A 75 0.74 -3.90 20.87
C LYS A 75 0.35 -2.63 21.64
N GLU A 76 1.32 -1.79 22.01
CA GLU A 76 1.06 -0.50 22.64
C GLU A 76 1.39 0.64 21.68
N TRP A 77 0.51 1.65 21.64
CA TRP A 77 0.71 2.85 20.85
C TRP A 77 1.51 3.89 21.63
N LYS A 78 2.60 4.35 21.03
CA LYS A 78 3.45 5.44 21.52
C LYS A 78 3.38 6.60 20.55
N LYS A 79 3.03 7.78 21.05
CA LYS A 79 3.04 9.02 20.27
C LYS A 79 4.48 9.43 19.99
N ILE A 80 4.80 9.68 18.72
CA ILE A 80 6.16 10.05 18.29
C ILE A 80 6.23 11.54 17.96
N PHE A 81 5.24 12.06 17.26
CA PHE A 81 5.24 13.44 16.78
C PHE A 81 3.82 13.96 16.65
N ASN A 82 3.63 15.24 17.00
CA ASN A 82 2.38 15.96 16.80
C ASN A 82 2.65 17.24 16.02
N PHE A 83 1.78 17.51 15.06
CA PHE A 83 1.63 18.80 14.42
C PHE A 83 0.23 19.32 14.69
N THR A 84 0.15 20.56 15.18
CA THR A 84 -1.14 21.23 15.39
C THR A 84 -1.20 22.43 14.47
N ASP A 85 -2.25 22.49 13.65
CA ASP A 85 -2.60 23.68 12.90
C ASP A 85 -3.83 24.32 13.54
N SER A 86 -3.80 25.65 13.70
CA SER A 86 -4.93 26.42 14.21
C SER A 86 -6.08 26.52 13.22
N ILE A 87 -5.87 26.17 11.95
CA ILE A 87 -6.91 26.21 10.92
C ILE A 87 -7.66 24.87 10.93
N PRO A 88 -8.91 24.81 11.44
CA PRO A 88 -9.73 23.60 11.35
C PRO A 88 -10.05 23.30 9.88
N VAL A 89 -10.25 22.02 9.58
CA VAL A 89 -10.74 21.60 8.27
C VAL A 89 -12.16 22.14 8.09
N ASN A 90 -12.41 22.79 6.96
CA ASN A 90 -13.74 23.22 6.57
C ASN A 90 -14.13 22.46 5.30
N MET A 91 -14.93 21.41 5.48
CA MET A 91 -15.43 20.58 4.39
C MET A 91 -16.37 21.33 3.44
N GLU A 92 -17.12 22.33 3.92
CA GLU A 92 -17.97 23.18 3.07
C GLU A 92 -17.14 24.07 2.14
N ALA A 93 -15.88 24.35 2.53
CA ALA A 93 -14.91 25.06 1.70
C ALA A 93 -14.01 24.12 0.88
N HIS A 94 -14.38 22.84 0.75
CA HIS A 94 -13.61 21.81 0.06
C HIS A 94 -12.13 21.74 0.48
N LYS A 95 -11.87 21.99 1.77
CA LYS A 95 -10.54 21.83 2.35
C LYS A 95 -10.44 20.46 2.99
N GLU A 96 -9.33 19.78 2.73
CA GLU A 96 -9.01 18.47 3.29
C GLU A 96 -7.58 18.46 3.83
N LYS A 97 -7.28 17.55 4.76
CA LYS A 97 -5.92 17.33 5.24
C LYS A 97 -5.53 15.89 5.07
N GLU A 98 -4.33 15.66 4.57
CA GLU A 98 -3.75 14.33 4.46
C GLU A 98 -2.49 14.24 5.29
N ALA A 99 -2.25 13.06 5.87
CA ALA A 99 -1.04 12.77 6.61
C ALA A 99 -0.47 11.43 6.14
N SER A 100 0.78 11.43 5.69
CA SER A 100 1.44 10.20 5.22
C SER A 100 2.72 9.95 6.01
N VAL A 101 3.09 8.68 6.14
CA VAL A 101 4.32 8.25 6.80
C VAL A 101 5.06 7.26 5.91
N PHE A 102 6.33 7.56 5.64
CA PHE A 102 7.20 6.73 4.82
C PHE A 102 8.45 6.30 5.59
N ILE A 103 8.80 5.03 5.50
CA ILE A 103 10.04 4.50 6.12
C ILE A 103 11.25 4.88 5.27
N LEU A 104 12.14 5.71 5.81
CA LEU A 104 13.42 6.06 5.17
C LEU A 104 14.59 5.21 5.69
N SER A 105 14.56 4.73 6.93
CA SER A 105 15.52 3.78 7.50
C SER A 105 14.95 3.15 8.77
N GLU A 106 15.69 2.26 9.43
CA GLU A 106 15.30 1.66 10.73
C GLU A 106 15.05 2.69 11.84
N ASN A 107 15.59 3.90 11.72
CA ASN A 107 15.42 4.95 12.71
C ASN A 107 15.01 6.30 12.11
N GLN A 108 14.65 6.34 10.83
CA GLN A 108 14.32 7.57 10.12
C GLN A 108 13.03 7.39 9.32
N LEU A 109 12.13 8.35 9.46
CA LEU A 109 10.84 8.41 8.78
C LEU A 109 10.70 9.75 8.06
N LEU A 110 9.94 9.78 6.98
CA LEU A 110 9.36 10.99 6.43
C LEU A 110 7.90 11.04 6.83
N TYR A 111 7.51 12.08 7.55
CA TYR A 111 6.12 12.38 7.86
C TYR A 111 5.70 13.60 7.03
N THR A 112 4.63 13.44 6.26
CA THR A 112 4.10 14.49 5.39
C THR A 112 2.73 14.92 5.88
N LEU A 113 2.42 16.19 5.68
CA LEU A 113 1.13 16.78 5.97
C LEU A 113 0.77 17.74 4.85
N SER A 114 -0.34 17.44 4.19
CA SER A 114 -0.82 18.21 3.04
C SER A 114 -2.16 18.85 3.41
N LEU A 115 -2.30 20.15 3.16
CA LEU A 115 -3.59 20.85 3.21
C LEU A 115 -4.05 21.03 1.77
N ILE A 116 -5.11 20.32 1.42
CA ILE A 116 -5.67 20.26 0.07
C ILE A 116 -6.86 21.20 0.01
N GLN A 117 -7.01 21.91 -1.10
CA GLN A 117 -8.21 22.67 -1.42
C GLN A 117 -8.56 22.44 -2.89
N ASP A 118 -9.83 22.13 -3.14
CA ASP A 118 -10.35 21.81 -4.47
C ASP A 118 -9.54 20.66 -5.11
N ASN A 119 -8.66 20.98 -6.08
CA ASN A 119 -7.86 19.99 -6.83
C ASN A 119 -6.35 20.14 -6.63
N GLY A 120 -5.90 20.88 -5.61
CA GLY A 120 -4.48 21.14 -5.41
C GLY A 120 -4.08 21.31 -3.96
N VAL A 121 -2.79 21.18 -3.69
CA VAL A 121 -2.27 21.44 -2.35
C VAL A 121 -2.05 22.93 -2.19
N ILE A 122 -2.53 23.48 -1.09
CA ILE A 122 -2.31 24.89 -0.73
C ILE A 122 -1.18 25.04 0.29
N LYS A 123 -0.82 23.96 0.99
CA LYS A 123 0.29 23.94 1.95
C LYS A 123 0.77 22.53 2.23
N ASP A 124 2.08 22.32 2.13
CA ASP A 124 2.73 21.08 2.53
C ASP A 124 3.73 21.29 3.67
N PHE A 125 3.81 20.28 4.53
CA PHE A 125 4.85 20.17 5.53
C PHE A 125 5.51 18.80 5.46
N TYR A 126 6.83 18.81 5.47
CA TYR A 126 7.64 17.61 5.45
C TYR A 126 8.50 17.59 6.70
N TYR A 127 8.45 16.49 7.45
CA TYR A 127 9.25 16.29 8.65
C TYR A 127 10.04 15.00 8.52
N VAL A 128 11.35 15.12 8.64
CA VAL A 128 12.23 13.95 8.84
C VAL A 128 12.24 13.67 10.33
N ILE A 129 11.72 12.52 10.71
CA ILE A 129 11.69 12.07 12.11
C ILE A 129 12.79 11.05 12.29
N LYS A 130 13.86 11.43 12.97
CA LYS A 130 15.01 10.57 13.27
C LYS A 130 15.21 10.46 14.77
N ASP A 131 15.29 9.24 15.29
CA ASP A 131 15.45 8.99 16.73
C ASP A 131 14.42 9.76 17.58
N ASN A 132 13.14 9.75 17.13
CA ASN A 132 12.00 10.48 17.70
C ASN A 132 12.13 12.01 17.72
N LYS A 133 13.10 12.58 16.99
CA LYS A 133 13.23 14.03 16.80
C LYS A 133 12.78 14.40 15.40
N ALA A 134 11.84 15.34 15.33
CA ALA A 134 11.34 15.85 14.06
C ALA A 134 12.13 17.10 13.62
N THR A 135 12.64 17.06 12.41
CA THR A 135 13.24 18.21 11.73
C THR A 135 12.43 18.53 10.49
N LYS A 136 11.99 19.78 10.35
CA LYS A 136 11.28 20.21 9.15
C LYS A 136 12.23 20.19 7.95
N LEU A 137 11.80 19.54 6.87
CA LEU A 137 12.49 19.47 5.59
C LEU A 137 11.80 20.42 4.60
N SER A 138 12.58 21.18 3.84
CA SER A 138 12.05 22.08 2.82
C SER A 138 12.21 21.42 1.45
N ILE A 139 11.16 20.79 0.95
CA ILE A 139 11.15 20.20 -0.39
C ILE A 139 10.49 21.20 -1.34
N GLN A 140 11.18 21.54 -2.43
CA GLN A 140 10.68 22.42 -3.48
C GLN A 140 10.28 21.59 -4.69
N LEU A 141 8.98 21.39 -4.86
CA LEU A 141 8.41 20.72 -6.03
C LEU A 141 7.94 21.76 -7.06
N PRO A 142 7.88 21.39 -8.35
CA PRO A 142 7.29 22.27 -9.37
C PRO A 142 5.87 22.67 -8.98
N LEU A 143 5.53 23.96 -9.15
CA LEU A 143 4.18 24.46 -8.86
C LEU A 143 3.16 23.84 -9.83
N LEU A 144 1.96 23.59 -9.31
CA LEU A 144 0.80 23.25 -10.14
C LEU A 144 0.21 24.53 -10.73
N GLN A 145 -0.62 24.40 -11.78
CA GLN A 145 -1.35 25.54 -12.33
C GLN A 145 -2.27 26.15 -11.26
N GLY A 146 -2.38 27.48 -11.20
CA GLY A 146 -3.39 28.16 -10.37
C GLY A 146 -3.01 28.41 -8.90
N ASN A 147 -1.74 28.70 -8.59
CA ASN A 147 -1.20 28.97 -7.24
C ASN A 147 -1.20 27.76 -6.27
N TYR A 148 -1.47 26.55 -6.74
CA TYR A 148 -1.35 25.35 -5.93
C TYR A 148 0.12 24.88 -5.85
N THR A 149 0.54 24.47 -4.67
CA THR A 149 1.76 23.69 -4.49
C THR A 149 1.51 22.24 -4.88
N ASN A 150 2.61 21.54 -5.11
CA ASN A 150 2.60 20.12 -5.40
C ASN A 150 3.04 19.38 -4.13
N GLY A 151 2.35 18.30 -3.82
CA GLY A 151 2.55 17.50 -2.62
C GLY A 151 3.22 16.16 -2.92
N ILE A 152 3.53 15.40 -1.87
CA ILE A 152 4.08 14.03 -1.99
C ILE A 152 2.94 13.03 -1.80
N LEU A 153 2.73 12.17 -2.80
CA LEU A 153 1.82 11.03 -2.71
C LEU A 153 2.50 9.79 -2.13
N ILE A 154 3.70 9.47 -2.65
CA ILE A 154 4.46 8.27 -2.28
C ILE A 154 5.91 8.66 -2.05
N ALA A 155 6.57 8.08 -1.05
CA ALA A 155 8.02 8.16 -0.91
C ALA A 155 8.62 6.80 -0.56
N LYS A 156 9.74 6.45 -1.19
CA LYS A 156 10.50 5.22 -0.87
C LYS A 156 11.99 5.52 -0.79
N ARG A 157 12.67 4.93 0.20
CA ARG A 157 14.12 5.06 0.38
C ARG A 157 14.87 4.55 -0.85
N TYR A 158 15.82 5.33 -1.36
CA TYR A 158 16.83 4.84 -2.30
C TYR A 158 18.11 4.43 -1.57
N ASN A 159 18.70 5.32 -0.77
CA ASN A 159 19.91 5.05 0.00
C ASN A 159 19.90 5.78 1.36
N SER A 160 21.05 5.90 2.04
CA SER A 160 21.13 6.58 3.35
C SER A 160 20.89 8.09 3.29
N ASN A 161 21.09 8.70 2.13
CA ASN A 161 21.12 10.15 1.96
C ASN A 161 19.99 10.65 1.06
N SER A 162 19.18 9.75 0.48
CA SER A 162 18.16 10.13 -0.48
C SER A 162 16.99 9.16 -0.54
N PHE A 163 15.86 9.69 -0.97
CA PHE A 163 14.62 8.95 -1.23
C PHE A 163 14.02 9.43 -2.54
N ILE A 164 13.25 8.55 -3.17
CA ILE A 164 12.47 8.89 -4.36
C ILE A 164 11.04 9.20 -3.89
N ILE A 165 10.44 10.23 -4.45
CA ILE A 165 9.03 10.57 -4.26
C ILE A 165 8.26 10.47 -5.56
N GLU A 166 6.95 10.30 -5.45
CA GLU A 166 5.96 10.61 -6.45
C GLU A 166 5.16 11.83 -5.97
N ASP A 167 4.98 12.80 -6.87
CA ASP A 167 4.17 13.98 -6.62
C ASP A 167 2.71 13.80 -7.05
N LEU A 168 1.87 14.82 -6.87
CA LEU A 168 0.45 14.78 -7.25
C LEU A 168 0.20 14.74 -8.76
N THR A 169 1.24 14.85 -9.59
CA THR A 169 1.18 14.76 -11.05
C THR A 169 1.69 13.41 -11.57
N GLY A 170 2.02 12.48 -10.67
CA GLY A 170 2.65 11.21 -11.01
C GLY A 170 4.11 11.36 -11.48
N GLN A 171 4.74 12.52 -11.27
CA GLN A 171 6.16 12.71 -11.56
C GLN A 171 7.03 12.20 -10.40
N LEU A 172 8.17 11.62 -10.76
CA LEU A 172 9.08 11.04 -9.78
C LEU A 172 10.34 11.92 -9.61
N PHE A 173 10.77 12.10 -8.37
CA PHE A 173 11.94 12.91 -8.01
C PHE A 173 12.83 12.19 -7.02
N LEU A 174 14.14 12.23 -7.23
CA LEU A 174 15.13 11.84 -6.23
C LEU A 174 15.46 13.06 -5.35
N ILE A 175 15.21 12.96 -4.06
CA ILE A 175 15.35 14.04 -3.08
C ILE A 175 16.48 13.73 -2.11
N ASP A 176 17.33 14.74 -1.85
CA ASP A 176 18.31 14.70 -0.77
C ASP A 176 17.61 14.81 0.59
N ASN A 177 17.84 13.84 1.48
CA ASN A 177 17.08 13.72 2.72
C ASN A 177 17.51 14.67 3.85
N GLN A 178 18.58 15.45 3.63
CA GLN A 178 19.06 16.45 4.59
C GLN A 178 18.62 17.85 4.19
N THR A 179 18.70 18.16 2.90
CA THR A 179 18.46 19.50 2.35
C THR A 179 17.08 19.65 1.72
N GLY A 180 16.43 18.54 1.33
CA GLY A 180 15.16 18.55 0.62
C GLY A 180 15.29 18.96 -0.85
N LYS A 181 16.51 19.10 -1.36
CA LYS A 181 16.77 19.47 -2.75
C LYS A 181 16.56 18.28 -3.68
N THR A 182 15.99 18.56 -4.83
CA THR A 182 15.89 17.61 -5.92
C THR A 182 17.27 17.36 -6.54
N ILE A 183 17.70 16.11 -6.51
CA ILE A 183 18.94 15.62 -7.12
C ILE A 183 18.67 15.28 -8.59
N GLN A 184 17.52 14.66 -8.87
CA GLN A 184 17.17 14.16 -10.21
C GLN A 184 15.67 14.08 -10.40
N ASN A 185 15.23 14.26 -11.64
CA ASN A 185 13.85 14.05 -12.07
C ASN A 185 13.81 12.81 -12.97
N PHE A 186 12.76 11.99 -12.85
CA PHE A 186 12.54 10.86 -13.75
C PHE A 186 11.40 11.18 -14.70
N THR A 187 11.61 10.96 -15.99
CA THR A 187 10.57 11.17 -17.00
C THR A 187 9.93 9.83 -17.34
N THR A 188 8.68 9.64 -16.92
CA THR A 188 7.84 8.52 -17.35
C THR A 188 6.99 8.93 -18.54
N LYS A 189 6.54 7.96 -19.33
CA LYS A 189 5.61 8.22 -20.45
C LYS A 189 4.17 8.34 -19.99
N ASN A 190 3.84 7.68 -18.90
CA ASN A 190 2.50 7.58 -18.36
C ASN A 190 2.47 8.04 -16.89
N TRP A 191 1.26 8.31 -16.41
CA TRP A 191 1.01 8.60 -15.00
C TRP A 191 1.48 7.44 -14.13
N VAL A 192 2.27 7.75 -13.10
CA VAL A 192 2.74 6.77 -12.12
C VAL A 192 1.70 6.65 -11.02
N ASN A 193 1.33 5.41 -10.67
CA ASN A 193 0.38 5.09 -9.61
C ASN A 193 1.07 4.55 -8.34
N ASP A 194 2.24 3.93 -8.51
CA ASP A 194 3.14 3.47 -7.45
C ASP A 194 4.50 3.16 -8.08
N PHE A 195 5.54 2.97 -7.28
CA PHE A 195 6.86 2.58 -7.78
C PHE A 195 7.62 1.68 -6.81
N ALA A 196 8.53 0.84 -7.29
CA ALA A 196 9.43 0.05 -6.45
C ALA A 196 10.89 0.34 -6.81
N ILE A 197 11.79 0.19 -5.83
CA ILE A 197 13.23 0.43 -5.99
C ILE A 197 13.96 -0.89 -5.76
N TYR A 198 14.60 -1.42 -6.79
CA TYR A 198 15.42 -2.62 -6.68
C TYR A 198 16.75 -2.44 -7.41
N ASN A 199 17.85 -2.66 -6.69
CA ASN A 199 19.20 -2.33 -7.15
C ASN A 199 19.27 -0.86 -7.60
N ASP A 200 19.86 -0.58 -8.76
CA ASP A 200 19.96 0.77 -9.33
C ASP A 200 18.80 1.11 -10.28
N ASN A 201 17.67 0.41 -10.16
CA ASN A 201 16.50 0.60 -11.00
C ASN A 201 15.26 1.00 -10.19
N LEU A 202 14.46 1.86 -10.83
CA LEU A 202 13.14 2.30 -10.41
C LEU A 202 12.11 1.63 -11.32
N TYR A 203 11.12 0.98 -10.73
CA TYR A 203 10.05 0.28 -11.42
C TYR A 203 8.74 1.01 -11.16
N ALA A 204 8.33 1.86 -12.08
CA ALA A 204 7.12 2.67 -11.97
C ALA A 204 5.92 1.89 -12.51
N LEU A 205 4.94 1.61 -11.65
CA LEU A 205 3.64 1.09 -12.05
C LEU A 205 2.82 2.25 -12.61
N THR A 206 2.45 2.14 -13.88
CA THR A 206 1.66 3.14 -14.59
C THR A 206 0.33 2.55 -15.07
N ASP A 207 -0.55 3.41 -15.59
CA ASP A 207 -1.81 2.98 -16.21
C ASP A 207 -1.63 1.98 -17.36
N ASN A 208 -0.46 1.97 -18.00
CA ASN A 208 -0.17 1.17 -19.19
C ASN A 208 0.83 0.02 -18.95
N GLY A 209 1.29 -0.20 -17.72
CA GLY A 209 2.25 -1.26 -17.38
C GLY A 209 3.36 -0.78 -16.46
N ILE A 210 4.49 -1.50 -16.44
CA ILE A 210 5.62 -1.19 -15.55
C ILE A 210 6.75 -0.56 -16.36
N GLU A 211 6.97 0.73 -16.18
CA GLU A 211 8.15 1.41 -16.75
C GLU A 211 9.37 1.16 -15.86
N THR A 212 10.49 0.74 -16.44
CA THR A 212 11.76 0.58 -15.73
C THR A 212 12.68 1.73 -16.07
N LEU A 213 13.21 2.42 -15.07
CA LEU A 213 14.13 3.55 -15.23
C LEU A 213 15.42 3.30 -14.45
N SER A 214 16.55 3.73 -14.99
CA SER A 214 17.80 3.76 -14.24
C SER A 214 17.77 4.90 -13.23
N ILE A 215 18.05 4.60 -11.96
CA ILE A 215 18.11 5.63 -10.93
C ILE A 215 19.26 6.60 -11.20
N LYS A 216 20.37 6.12 -11.74
CA LYS A 216 21.57 6.92 -12.03
C LYS A 216 21.39 7.91 -13.18
N THR A 217 20.68 7.53 -14.23
CA THR A 217 20.55 8.36 -15.45
C THR A 217 19.18 9.01 -15.61
N GLY A 218 18.16 8.46 -14.95
CA GLY A 218 16.78 8.94 -15.04
C GLY A 218 16.06 8.48 -16.31
N VAL A 219 16.73 7.68 -17.14
CA VAL A 219 16.26 7.26 -18.45
C VAL A 219 15.65 5.86 -18.37
N ALA A 220 14.62 5.62 -19.18
CA ALA A 220 14.03 4.31 -19.36
C ALA A 220 15.07 3.26 -19.77
N THR A 221 14.98 2.08 -19.18
CA THR A 221 15.83 0.91 -19.45
C THR A 221 14.97 -0.31 -19.72
N ASP A 222 15.55 -1.34 -20.34
CA ASP A 222 14.84 -2.59 -20.55
C ASP A 222 14.46 -3.26 -19.21
N PRO A 223 13.18 -3.67 -19.03
CA PRO A 223 12.78 -4.41 -17.85
C PRO A 223 13.50 -5.77 -17.77
N CYS A 224 13.84 -6.21 -16.56
CA CYS A 224 14.34 -7.56 -16.34
C CYS A 224 13.25 -8.61 -16.63
N SER A 225 13.64 -9.88 -16.77
CA SER A 225 12.72 -10.98 -17.11
C SER A 225 11.50 -11.07 -16.18
N SER A 226 11.70 -10.90 -14.88
CA SER A 226 10.63 -10.96 -13.89
C SER A 226 9.61 -9.82 -14.06
N ILE A 227 10.05 -8.62 -14.45
CA ILE A 227 9.15 -7.50 -14.74
C ILE A 227 8.38 -7.72 -16.03
N LYS A 228 9.05 -8.20 -17.09
CA LYS A 228 8.39 -8.54 -18.36
C LYS A 228 7.26 -9.57 -18.15
N TYR A 229 7.40 -10.46 -17.17
CA TYR A 229 6.33 -11.36 -16.77
C TYR A 229 5.20 -10.63 -16.04
N LEU A 230 5.53 -9.81 -15.03
CA LEU A 230 4.53 -9.06 -14.26
C LEU A 230 3.68 -8.17 -15.17
N GLU A 231 4.28 -7.49 -16.15
CA GLU A 231 3.55 -6.70 -17.15
C GLU A 231 2.50 -7.54 -17.89
N LYS A 232 2.84 -8.75 -18.32
CA LYS A 232 1.86 -9.66 -18.97
C LYS A 232 0.73 -10.05 -18.02
N SER A 233 1.02 -10.30 -16.76
CA SER A 233 0.00 -10.62 -15.74
C SER A 233 -0.90 -9.42 -15.42
N LEU A 234 -0.33 -8.21 -15.43
CA LEU A 234 -0.98 -6.93 -15.18
C LEU A 234 -1.90 -6.49 -16.32
N ILE A 235 -1.51 -6.76 -17.57
CA ILE A 235 -2.25 -6.42 -18.79
C ILE A 235 -3.44 -7.40 -19.01
N THR A 236 -3.56 -8.47 -18.22
CA THR A 236 -4.66 -9.43 -18.31
C THR A 236 -5.80 -9.16 -17.31
N PRO A 237 -6.51 -8.01 -17.41
CA PRO A 237 -7.92 -7.96 -17.04
C PRO A 237 -8.77 -7.46 -18.22
N LYS A 238 -8.64 -8.09 -19.40
CA LYS A 238 -9.56 -7.87 -20.53
C LYS A 238 -10.88 -8.64 -20.43
N SER A 239 -11.14 -9.39 -19.36
CA SER A 239 -12.40 -10.10 -19.20
C SER A 239 -12.87 -10.14 -17.75
N THR A 240 -13.55 -9.09 -17.31
CA THR A 240 -14.76 -9.17 -16.47
C THR A 240 -15.30 -7.76 -16.28
N LYS A 241 -16.60 -7.59 -16.50
CA LYS A 241 -17.34 -6.37 -16.19
C LYS A 241 -16.99 -5.90 -14.76
N SER A 242 -16.43 -4.70 -14.64
CA SER A 242 -16.27 -3.93 -13.41
C SER A 242 -15.73 -4.70 -12.18
N THR A 243 -14.45 -5.05 -12.16
CA THR A 243 -13.73 -5.12 -10.87
C THR A 243 -13.21 -3.73 -10.58
N LYS A 244 -13.85 -2.99 -9.66
CA LYS A 244 -13.24 -1.76 -9.14
C LYS A 244 -12.07 -2.20 -8.26
N PHE A 245 -10.85 -2.08 -8.77
CA PHE A 245 -9.67 -2.18 -7.91
C PHE A 245 -9.67 -0.95 -7.00
N MET A 246 -9.61 -1.15 -5.68
CA MET A 246 -9.61 -0.06 -4.70
C MET A 246 -8.21 0.52 -4.51
N LYS A 247 -7.16 -0.32 -4.58
CA LYS A 247 -5.74 0.11 -4.53
C LYS A 247 -4.82 -0.96 -5.12
N GLN A 248 -3.76 -0.54 -5.83
CA GLN A 248 -2.70 -1.40 -6.36
C GLN A 248 -1.36 -0.95 -5.75
N ARG A 249 -0.48 -1.89 -5.39
CA ARG A 249 0.90 -1.58 -4.96
C ARG A 249 1.90 -2.49 -5.65
N ILE A 250 3.04 -1.93 -6.05
CA ILE A 250 4.23 -2.67 -6.48
C ILE A 250 5.23 -2.67 -5.33
N THR A 251 5.74 -3.85 -5.00
CA THR A 251 6.73 -4.01 -3.93
C THR A 251 7.73 -5.11 -4.25
N ILE A 252 8.79 -5.19 -3.46
CA ILE A 252 9.78 -6.24 -3.55
C ILE A 252 9.58 -7.12 -2.34
N ASP A 253 9.36 -8.41 -2.59
CA ASP A 253 9.24 -9.39 -1.53
C ASP A 253 10.56 -9.47 -0.77
N LYS A 254 10.54 -9.03 0.49
CA LYS A 254 11.71 -9.00 1.36
C LYS A 254 11.97 -10.35 2.03
N ASP A 255 11.04 -11.30 1.94
CA ASP A 255 11.06 -12.56 2.70
C ASP A 255 11.66 -13.74 1.95
N GLU A 256 11.80 -13.66 0.63
CA GLU A 256 12.39 -14.74 -0.15
C GLU A 256 13.89 -14.52 -0.33
N THR A 257 14.66 -15.60 -0.22
CA THR A 257 16.10 -15.66 -0.56
C THR A 257 16.38 -15.16 -1.98
N SER A 258 15.36 -15.15 -2.83
CA SER A 258 15.30 -14.36 -4.06
C SER A 258 14.38 -13.15 -3.85
N LYS A 259 14.93 -11.93 -3.77
CA LYS A 259 14.14 -10.69 -3.78
C LYS A 259 13.33 -10.62 -5.08
N LYS A 260 12.06 -11.05 -5.05
CA LYS A 260 11.16 -11.04 -6.21
C LYS A 260 10.33 -9.77 -6.18
N ILE A 261 10.24 -9.10 -7.31
CA ILE A 261 9.25 -8.03 -7.48
C ILE A 261 7.89 -8.71 -7.54
N CYS A 262 6.94 -8.16 -6.79
CA CYS A 262 5.59 -8.66 -6.68
C CYS A 262 4.61 -7.49 -6.64
N THR A 263 3.36 -7.80 -6.92
CA THR A 263 2.31 -6.80 -6.91
C THR A 263 1.13 -7.26 -6.07
N PHE A 264 0.54 -6.31 -5.37
CA PHE A 264 -0.58 -6.51 -4.48
C PHE A 264 -1.77 -5.70 -4.98
N TYR A 265 -2.94 -6.32 -4.93
CA TYR A 265 -4.18 -5.68 -5.34
C TYR A 265 -5.26 -6.03 -4.35
N ILE A 266 -6.01 -5.02 -3.94
CA ILE A 266 -7.23 -5.19 -3.18
C ILE A 266 -8.41 -4.65 -3.98
N GLY A 267 -9.46 -5.46 -4.10
CA GLY A 267 -10.66 -5.11 -4.83
C GLY A 267 -11.83 -5.99 -4.43
N ASP A 268 -12.90 -5.96 -5.22
CA ASP A 268 -14.16 -6.66 -4.93
C ASP A 268 -14.03 -8.17 -4.73
N GLU A 269 -12.99 -8.78 -5.32
CA GLU A 269 -12.72 -10.22 -5.19
C GLU A 269 -11.86 -10.58 -3.98
N GLY A 270 -11.36 -9.58 -3.26
CA GLY A 270 -10.51 -9.71 -2.08
C GLY A 270 -9.07 -9.24 -2.30
N LEU A 271 -8.16 -9.70 -1.43
CA LEU A 271 -6.72 -9.40 -1.51
C LEU A 271 -6.05 -10.44 -2.39
N LYS A 272 -5.31 -9.98 -3.40
CA LYS A 272 -4.52 -10.82 -4.30
C LYS A 272 -3.05 -10.42 -4.26
N TYR A 273 -2.21 -11.42 -4.50
CA TYR A 273 -0.76 -11.30 -4.62
C TYR A 273 -0.32 -11.94 -5.92
N SER A 274 0.46 -11.22 -6.71
CA SER A 274 1.02 -11.69 -7.98
C SER A 274 2.55 -11.71 -7.93
N THR A 275 3.13 -12.79 -8.43
CA THR A 275 4.57 -13.00 -8.60
C THR A 275 4.89 -13.36 -10.04
N GLU A 276 6.17 -13.54 -10.35
CA GLU A 276 6.64 -14.09 -11.63
C GLU A 276 6.05 -15.47 -11.99
N ASN A 277 5.54 -16.24 -11.03
CA ASN A 277 5.12 -17.63 -11.30
C ASN A 277 3.64 -17.89 -11.06
N ALA A 278 2.96 -17.03 -10.31
CA ALA A 278 1.58 -17.26 -9.90
C ALA A 278 0.90 -16.00 -9.38
N THR A 279 -0.40 -15.92 -9.62
CA THR A 279 -1.33 -15.06 -8.87
C THR A 279 -2.06 -15.90 -7.83
N LYS A 280 -1.96 -15.52 -6.56
CA LYS A 280 -2.64 -16.15 -5.43
C LYS A 280 -3.66 -15.19 -4.84
N THR A 281 -4.91 -15.64 -4.69
CA THR A 281 -5.88 -14.95 -3.83
C THR A 281 -5.51 -15.24 -2.39
N LEU A 282 -5.14 -14.21 -1.63
CA LEU A 282 -4.76 -14.29 -0.23
C LEU A 282 -6.00 -14.27 0.67
N LEU A 283 -6.92 -13.35 0.41
CA LEU A 283 -8.17 -13.22 1.17
C LEU A 283 -9.34 -13.21 0.19
N LYS A 284 -10.33 -14.08 0.40
CA LYS A 284 -11.61 -14.03 -0.33
C LYS A 284 -12.59 -13.14 0.44
N LYS A 285 -13.40 -12.36 -0.29
CA LYS A 285 -14.44 -11.47 0.27
C LYS A 285 -15.38 -12.13 1.29
N LYS A 286 -15.70 -13.42 1.14
CA LYS A 286 -16.78 -14.07 1.91
C LYS A 286 -16.55 -14.17 3.43
N ASN A 287 -15.34 -13.96 3.95
CA ASN A 287 -15.02 -14.19 5.37
C ASN A 287 -14.17 -13.07 6.02
N THR A 288 -14.23 -11.84 5.51
CA THR A 288 -13.41 -10.72 6.02
C THR A 288 -14.23 -9.44 6.16
N PHE A 289 -13.64 -8.37 6.69
CA PHE A 289 -14.23 -7.02 6.67
C PHE A 289 -14.71 -6.60 5.27
N LEU A 290 -14.08 -7.11 4.21
CA LEU A 290 -14.49 -6.89 2.82
C LEU A 290 -15.87 -7.46 2.46
N SER A 291 -16.45 -8.33 3.29
CA SER A 291 -17.82 -8.81 3.12
C SER A 291 -18.87 -7.73 3.38
N ASP A 292 -18.54 -6.72 4.19
CA ASP A 292 -19.35 -5.52 4.39
C ASP A 292 -19.38 -4.72 3.08
N LYS A 293 -20.57 -4.41 2.60
CA LYS A 293 -20.75 -3.67 1.33
C LYS A 293 -20.40 -2.19 1.46
N SER A 294 -20.40 -1.67 2.69
CA SER A 294 -20.01 -0.29 3.00
C SER A 294 -18.51 -0.15 3.27
N ALA A 295 -17.78 -1.27 3.37
CA ALA A 295 -16.36 -1.27 3.63
C ALA A 295 -15.56 -0.74 2.43
N PHE A 296 -14.65 0.19 2.71
CA PHE A 296 -13.67 0.71 1.79
C PHE A 296 -12.27 0.58 2.39
N ILE A 297 -11.35 -0.07 1.67
CA ILE A 297 -9.94 -0.13 2.06
C ILE A 297 -9.19 0.91 1.23
N TYR A 298 -8.69 1.93 1.91
CA TYR A 298 -7.94 3.01 1.29
C TYR A 298 -6.43 2.90 1.53
N ASP A 299 -5.99 2.05 2.46
CA ASP A 299 -4.58 1.78 2.62
C ASP A 299 -4.27 0.35 3.07
N PHE A 300 -3.11 -0.18 2.64
CA PHE A 300 -2.65 -1.50 3.03
C PHE A 300 -1.13 -1.63 2.93
N GLU A 301 -0.56 -2.44 3.81
CA GLU A 301 0.87 -2.72 3.86
C GLU A 301 1.12 -4.19 4.19
N ARG A 302 2.22 -4.74 3.67
CA ARG A 302 2.65 -6.11 3.98
C ARG A 302 3.97 -6.09 4.73
N TYR A 303 4.03 -6.84 5.82
CA TYR A 303 5.25 -7.19 6.52
C TYR A 303 5.33 -8.70 6.69
N LYS A 304 6.30 -9.32 6.03
CA LYS A 304 6.46 -10.77 6.01
C LYS A 304 5.18 -11.50 5.58
N ASN A 305 4.70 -12.43 6.40
CA ASN A 305 3.43 -13.15 6.26
C ASN A 305 2.24 -12.41 6.92
N ASN A 306 2.44 -11.15 7.32
CA ASN A 306 1.44 -10.30 7.95
C ASN A 306 1.01 -9.20 6.98
N TYR A 307 -0.27 -8.85 7.04
CA TYR A 307 -0.87 -7.80 6.23
C TYR A 307 -1.62 -6.86 7.14
N TYR A 308 -1.49 -5.57 6.88
CA TYR A 308 -2.18 -4.53 7.60
C TYR A 308 -3.01 -3.74 6.61
N ALA A 309 -4.23 -3.38 6.98
CA ALA A 309 -5.08 -2.56 6.14
C ALA A 309 -5.79 -1.51 7.00
N ILE A 310 -5.86 -0.29 6.49
CA ILE A 310 -6.75 0.73 7.00
C ILE A 310 -8.04 0.68 6.18
N ALA A 311 -9.16 0.62 6.88
CA ALA A 311 -10.47 0.52 6.27
C ALA A 311 -11.47 1.48 6.92
N LEU A 312 -12.48 1.89 6.17
CA LEU A 312 -13.60 2.71 6.61
C LEU A 312 -14.90 1.98 6.31
N ASN A 313 -15.88 2.04 7.21
CA ASN A 313 -17.27 1.70 6.93
C ASN A 313 -18.22 2.64 7.70
N GLU A 314 -19.52 2.31 7.74
CA GLU A 314 -20.53 3.09 8.48
C GLU A 314 -20.27 3.22 9.98
N LYS A 315 -19.43 2.36 10.56
CA LYS A 315 -19.07 2.38 12.00
C LYS A 315 -17.80 3.17 12.30
N GLY A 316 -17.10 3.65 11.27
CA GLY A 316 -15.88 4.45 11.40
C GLY A 316 -14.66 3.76 10.78
N SER A 317 -13.48 4.22 11.22
CA SER A 317 -12.19 3.75 10.71
C SER A 317 -11.65 2.58 11.53
N HIS A 318 -11.01 1.65 10.84
CA HIS A 318 -10.50 0.39 11.40
C HIS A 318 -9.10 0.11 10.89
N ILE A 319 -8.28 -0.55 11.72
CA ILE A 319 -7.03 -1.18 11.29
C ILE A 319 -7.18 -2.70 11.45
N PHE A 320 -7.01 -3.43 10.36
CA PHE A 320 -7.02 -4.88 10.37
C PHE A 320 -5.62 -5.43 10.17
N HIS A 321 -5.30 -6.46 10.95
CA HIS A 321 -4.13 -7.31 10.81
C HIS A 321 -4.56 -8.69 10.33
N TYR A 322 -4.01 -9.15 9.22
CA TYR A 322 -4.22 -10.48 8.69
C TYR A 322 -2.92 -11.30 8.85
N THR A 323 -2.99 -12.42 9.56
CA THR A 323 -1.86 -13.36 9.71
C THR A 323 -2.09 -14.59 8.83
N ASN A 324 -1.04 -15.10 8.19
CA ASN A 324 -1.03 -16.44 7.64
C ASN A 324 -0.27 -17.36 8.60
N ASP A 325 -1.00 -18.22 9.33
CA ASP A 325 -0.40 -19.12 10.32
C ASP A 325 0.23 -20.39 9.67
N GLU A 326 0.17 -20.55 8.35
CA GLU A 326 0.60 -21.77 7.63
C GLU A 326 1.93 -21.65 6.83
N LEU A 327 2.93 -20.92 7.33
CA LEU A 327 4.29 -20.92 6.72
C LEU A 327 5.38 -21.26 7.74
#